data_AF-A0AAV5H9Z9-F1
#
_entry.id   AF-A0AAV5H9Z9-F1
#
_cell.length_a   1.000
_cell.length_b   1.000
_cell.length_c   1.000
_cell.angle_alpha   90.00
_cell.angle_beta   90.00
_cell.angle_gamma   90.00
#
_symmetry.space_group_name_H-M   'P 1'
#
loop_
_entity.id
_entity.type
_entity.pdbx_description
1 polymer ?
#
loop_
_entity_poly.entity_id
_entity_poly.type
_entity_poly.pdbx_seq_one_letter_code
_entity_poly.pdbx_strand_id
1 'polypeptide(L)'
;MDSQEHFLNSSNLNTGKNNNGDNNSGDNNSGDYNSGDYNGGNRNSGDFNFGVFNSGDWNSGSFNSGDRNSGNYNSGIQNCGDGNSGDYNIGDHNSGDWNKCNFSSGCFNTAEPKIYMFNKISDWTYSDWMHSDAHFLLSQIMDSEIKCRWLEDMTDDEKVTHPEAAVTGSYLKKSQFSNTECCATWWSKLSKNEKSLIMSIPNFDKYIFKEITGIDVDED
;
A
#
# COMPACT_ATOMS: atom_id res chain seq x y z
N MET A 1 36.25 30.43 33.65
CA MET A 1 36.15 30.66 32.19
C MET A 1 35.18 29.60 31.70
N ASP A 2 33.90 29.92 31.71
CA ASP A 2 32.87 29.03 31.15
C ASP A 2 33.00 29.09 29.63
N SER A 3 33.39 27.97 29.03
CA SER A 3 33.31 27.80 27.58
C SER A 3 31.85 27.69 27.19
N GLN A 4 31.27 28.78 26.70
CA GLN A 4 30.00 28.72 25.97
C GLN A 4 30.25 27.94 24.69
N GLU A 5 29.88 26.65 24.67
CA GLU A 5 29.76 25.90 23.43
C GLU A 5 28.67 26.55 22.58
N HIS A 6 29.10 27.12 21.44
CA HIS A 6 28.20 27.68 20.44
C HIS A 6 27.51 26.52 19.71
N PHE A 7 26.34 26.12 20.21
CA PHE A 7 25.44 25.19 19.54
C PHE A 7 24.79 25.88 18.34
N LEU A 8 25.47 25.87 17.19
CA LEU A 8 25.02 26.54 15.97
C LEU A 8 24.11 25.61 15.16
N ASN A 9 23.01 26.15 14.66
CA ASN A 9 22.26 25.53 13.57
C ASN A 9 22.98 25.84 12.26
N SER A 10 23.25 24.81 11.45
CA SER A 10 23.58 25.00 10.04
C SER A 10 22.27 25.06 9.26
N SER A 11 22.05 26.16 8.52
CA SER A 11 20.87 26.50 7.67
C SER A 11 19.71 27.28 8.31
N ASN A 12 18.75 27.68 7.47
CA ASN A 12 17.75 28.72 7.74
C ASN A 12 16.51 28.18 8.48
N LEU A 13 15.89 29.04 9.30
CA LEU A 13 14.61 28.83 9.99
C LEU A 13 14.56 27.66 11.00
N ASN A 14 15.71 27.15 11.44
CA ASN A 14 15.77 26.20 12.54
C ASN A 14 15.47 26.90 13.89
N THR A 15 14.65 26.25 14.73
CA THR A 15 14.44 26.62 16.14
C THR A 15 15.00 25.52 17.04
N GLY A 16 15.69 25.90 18.13
CA GLY A 16 16.48 24.97 18.96
C GLY A 16 17.97 24.97 18.61
N LYS A 17 18.68 23.91 18.98
CA LYS A 17 20.15 23.77 18.95
C LYS A 17 20.62 22.59 18.11
N ASN A 18 21.81 22.71 17.53
CA ASN A 18 22.51 21.63 16.81
C ASN A 18 21.70 20.99 15.67
N ASN A 19 20.81 21.76 15.03
CA ASN A 19 20.10 21.29 13.87
C ASN A 19 20.97 21.48 12.61
N ASN A 20 21.02 20.45 11.77
CA ASN A 20 21.68 20.48 10.48
C ASN A 20 20.66 20.25 9.36
N GLY A 21 20.50 21.23 8.47
CA GLY A 21 19.45 21.26 7.44
C GLY A 21 18.48 22.41 7.69
N ASP A 22 17.35 22.46 7.01
CA ASP A 22 16.42 23.60 7.02
C ASP A 22 15.09 23.31 7.73
N ASN A 23 14.50 24.33 8.36
CA ASN A 23 13.15 24.32 8.94
C ASN A 23 12.89 23.24 10.03
N ASN A 24 13.89 22.92 10.84
CA ASN A 24 13.73 22.02 11.97
C ASN A 24 13.25 22.78 13.23
N SER A 25 12.42 22.11 14.04
CA SER A 25 11.98 22.60 15.34
C SER A 25 12.30 21.59 16.43
N GLY A 26 13.20 21.95 17.34
CA GLY A 26 13.72 21.07 18.39
C GLY A 26 15.25 21.03 18.37
N ASP A 27 15.85 20.04 19.02
CA ASP A 27 17.30 19.94 19.20
C ASP A 27 17.89 18.70 18.49
N ASN A 28 19.09 18.85 17.94
CA ASN A 28 19.91 17.77 17.37
C ASN A 28 19.27 17.02 16.18
N ASN A 29 18.47 17.71 15.36
CA ASN A 29 17.92 17.12 14.14
C ASN A 29 18.91 17.22 12.97
N SER A 30 18.91 16.21 12.10
CA SER A 30 19.68 16.20 10.85
C SER A 30 18.76 15.92 9.67
N GLY A 31 18.76 16.80 8.68
CA GLY A 31 17.84 16.83 7.54
C GLY A 31 16.86 17.99 7.67
N ASP A 32 15.74 17.92 6.96
CA ASP A 32 14.84 19.07 6.78
C ASP A 32 13.43 18.83 7.31
N TYR A 33 12.80 19.89 7.81
CA TYR A 33 11.39 19.91 8.24
C TYR A 33 11.04 18.92 9.37
N ASN A 34 11.98 18.62 10.26
CA ASN A 34 11.69 17.78 11.43
C ASN A 34 11.11 18.61 12.59
N SER A 35 10.21 18.01 13.36
CA SER A 35 9.67 18.56 14.60
C SER A 35 9.88 17.57 15.74
N GLY A 36 10.45 18.02 16.85
CA GLY A 36 10.94 17.17 17.94
C GLY A 36 12.46 17.08 17.93
N ASP A 37 13.02 16.13 18.67
CA ASP A 37 14.45 16.05 18.96
C ASP A 37 15.10 14.79 18.37
N TYR A 38 16.39 14.89 18.02
CA TYR A 38 17.21 13.76 17.57
C TYR A 38 16.68 13.01 16.34
N ASN A 39 15.93 13.66 15.46
CA ASN A 39 15.48 13.04 14.22
C ASN A 39 16.57 13.09 13.14
N GLY A 40 16.74 11.98 12.41
CA GLY A 40 17.57 11.88 11.22
C GLY A 40 16.72 11.68 9.96
N GLY A 41 17.01 12.43 8.91
CA GLY A 41 16.22 12.44 7.67
C GLY A 41 15.21 13.58 7.66
N ASN A 42 14.08 13.42 6.97
CA ASN A 42 13.23 14.56 6.61
C ASN A 42 11.77 14.38 7.04
N ARG A 43 11.13 15.48 7.44
CA ARG A 43 9.69 15.56 7.70
C ARG A 43 9.19 14.59 8.78
N ASN A 44 10.02 14.32 9.79
CA ASN A 44 9.61 13.51 10.93
C ASN A 44 8.99 14.40 12.03
N SER A 45 8.03 13.85 12.77
CA SER A 45 7.39 14.49 13.92
C SER A 45 7.45 13.58 15.13
N GLY A 46 7.95 14.09 16.26
CA GLY A 46 8.31 13.30 17.45
C GLY A 46 9.81 13.17 17.57
N ASP A 47 10.30 12.21 18.36
CA ASP A 47 11.70 12.13 18.74
C ASP A 47 12.38 10.84 18.25
N PHE A 48 13.68 10.92 17.97
CA PHE A 48 14.51 9.76 17.59
C PHE A 48 14.03 8.98 16.35
N ASN A 49 13.37 9.64 15.40
CA ASN A 49 12.99 9.01 14.14
C ASN A 49 14.10 9.08 13.10
N PHE A 50 14.30 7.98 12.37
CA PHE A 50 15.27 7.89 11.28
C PHE A 50 14.58 7.54 9.97
N GLY A 51 14.74 8.39 8.96
CA GLY A 51 14.15 8.24 7.63
C GLY A 51 13.20 9.38 7.31
N VAL A 52 12.03 9.08 6.74
CA VAL A 52 11.17 10.13 6.17
C VAL A 52 9.71 9.97 6.57
N PHE A 53 9.06 11.08 6.93
CA PHE A 53 7.61 11.12 7.21
C PHE A 53 7.15 10.20 8.33
N ASN A 54 7.96 10.00 9.36
CA ASN A 54 7.52 9.27 10.55
C ASN A 54 6.82 10.22 11.55
N SER A 55 5.81 9.71 12.24
CA SER A 55 5.09 10.40 13.31
C SER A 55 5.08 9.54 14.57
N GLY A 56 5.44 10.10 15.72
CA GLY A 56 5.67 9.36 16.97
C GLY A 56 7.16 9.21 17.22
N ASP A 57 7.59 8.25 18.04
CA ASP A 57 8.97 8.20 18.51
C ASP A 57 9.71 6.91 18.13
N TRP A 58 11.03 7.00 17.97
CA TRP A 58 11.91 5.84 17.76
C TRP A 58 11.60 5.01 16.51
N ASN A 59 10.99 5.58 15.47
CA ASN A 59 10.75 4.85 14.23
C ASN A 59 11.97 4.87 13.32
N SER A 60 12.17 3.77 12.58
CA SER A 60 13.19 3.67 11.54
C SER A 60 12.57 3.23 10.23
N GLY A 61 12.81 3.99 9.16
CA GLY A 61 12.24 3.79 7.83
C GLY A 61 11.32 4.95 7.44
N SER A 62 10.24 4.67 6.71
CA SER A 62 9.40 5.73 6.15
C SER A 62 7.91 5.55 6.43
N PHE A 63 7.21 6.66 6.62
CA PHE A 63 5.75 6.68 6.77
C PHE A 63 5.21 5.83 7.93
N ASN A 64 5.96 5.69 9.02
CA ASN A 64 5.46 5.03 10.21
C ASN A 64 4.68 6.01 11.11
N SER A 65 3.66 5.50 11.78
CA SER A 65 2.87 6.21 12.78
C SER A 65 2.84 5.42 14.08
N GLY A 66 3.11 6.07 15.22
CA GLY A 66 3.27 5.40 16.52
C GLY A 66 4.74 5.23 16.87
N ASP A 67 5.09 4.20 17.66
CA ASP A 67 6.40 4.16 18.32
C ASP A 67 7.19 2.89 18.03
N ARG A 68 8.52 3.03 17.91
CA ARG A 68 9.47 1.92 17.81
C ARG A 68 9.23 0.99 16.61
N ASN A 69 8.65 1.49 15.54
CA ASN A 69 8.46 0.69 14.34
C ASN A 69 9.73 0.67 13.47
N SER A 70 10.03 -0.47 12.87
CA SER A 70 11.14 -0.65 11.94
C SER A 70 10.63 -1.17 10.61
N GLY A 71 10.92 -0.45 9.53
CA GLY A 71 10.38 -0.70 8.19
C GLY A 71 9.51 0.47 7.75
N ASN A 72 8.52 0.23 6.90
CA ASN A 72 7.75 1.29 6.28
C ASN A 72 6.25 1.08 6.45
N TYR A 73 5.49 2.18 6.50
CA TYR A 73 4.03 2.16 6.52
C TYR A 73 3.43 1.40 7.70
N ASN A 74 4.13 1.30 8.83
CA ASN A 74 3.59 0.67 10.03
C ASN A 74 2.78 1.68 10.86
N SER A 75 1.72 1.20 11.51
CA SER A 75 0.90 1.98 12.43
C SER A 75 0.70 1.23 13.74
N GLY A 76 1.18 1.79 14.85
CA GLY A 76 1.12 1.16 16.18
C GLY A 76 2.48 1.12 16.85
N ILE A 77 2.75 0.09 17.66
CA ILE A 77 3.94 0.00 18.50
C ILE A 77 4.76 -1.25 18.18
N GLN A 78 6.07 -1.06 18.02
CA GLN A 78 7.05 -2.15 17.94
C GLN A 78 6.78 -3.15 16.82
N ASN A 79 6.32 -2.67 15.66
CA ASN A 79 6.23 -3.50 14.47
C ASN A 79 7.57 -3.55 13.73
N CYS A 80 7.88 -4.72 13.15
CA CYS A 80 9.07 -4.95 12.34
C CYS A 80 8.67 -5.59 11.00
N GLY A 81 8.97 -4.90 9.90
CA GLY A 81 8.52 -5.24 8.54
C GLY A 81 7.74 -4.09 7.94
N ASP A 82 6.99 -4.34 6.87
CA ASP A 82 6.28 -3.30 6.13
C ASP A 82 4.75 -3.46 6.21
N GLY A 83 4.06 -2.33 6.38
CA GLY A 83 2.60 -2.26 6.25
C GLY A 83 1.81 -2.93 7.37
N ASN A 84 2.34 -2.99 8.59
CA ASN A 84 1.63 -3.57 9.74
C ASN A 84 0.75 -2.54 10.45
N SER A 85 -0.38 -3.00 11.01
CA SER A 85 -1.26 -2.22 11.89
C SER A 85 -1.55 -2.97 13.18
N GLY A 86 -1.42 -2.29 14.32
CA GLY A 86 -1.49 -2.90 15.66
C GLY A 86 -0.09 -2.99 16.28
N ASP A 87 0.10 -3.86 17.27
CA ASP A 87 1.31 -3.86 18.08
C ASP A 87 2.09 -5.19 18.04
N TYR A 88 3.42 -5.10 18.10
CA TYR A 88 4.33 -6.25 18.19
C TYR A 88 4.24 -7.25 17.03
N ASN A 89 3.92 -6.78 15.81
CA ASN A 89 3.95 -7.65 14.63
C ASN A 89 5.35 -7.74 14.04
N ILE A 90 5.72 -8.94 13.59
CA ILE A 90 6.98 -9.24 12.89
C ILE A 90 6.62 -9.94 11.58
N GLY A 91 7.03 -9.34 10.46
CA GLY A 91 6.63 -9.71 9.11
C GLY A 91 5.88 -8.57 8.46
N ASP A 92 5.24 -8.85 7.32
CA ASP A 92 4.64 -7.82 6.47
C ASP A 92 3.12 -7.95 6.41
N HIS A 93 2.44 -6.81 6.28
CA HIS A 93 1.00 -6.72 6.05
C HIS A 93 0.14 -7.40 7.12
N ASN A 94 0.54 -7.33 8.39
CA ASN A 94 -0.29 -7.81 9.49
C ASN A 94 -1.24 -6.74 10.01
N SER A 95 -2.39 -7.16 10.50
CA SER A 95 -3.36 -6.37 11.27
C SER A 95 -3.67 -7.12 12.56
N GLY A 96 -3.67 -6.43 13.70
CA GLY A 96 -3.82 -7.04 15.03
C GLY A 96 -2.49 -7.08 15.76
N ASP A 97 -2.33 -8.01 16.71
CA ASP A 97 -1.22 -7.95 17.67
C ASP A 97 -0.44 -9.25 17.78
N TRP A 98 0.87 -9.16 18.00
CA TRP A 98 1.74 -10.30 18.26
C TRP A 98 1.77 -11.35 17.14
N ASN A 99 1.64 -10.95 15.87
CA ASN A 99 1.82 -11.85 14.74
C ASN A 99 3.30 -11.96 14.36
N LYS A 100 3.76 -13.18 14.05
CA LYS A 100 5.10 -13.49 13.58
C LYS A 100 5.04 -14.27 12.26
N CYS A 101 4.37 -13.68 11.29
CA CYS A 101 4.17 -14.17 9.93
C CYS A 101 3.78 -12.98 9.05
N ASN A 102 3.44 -13.23 7.78
CA ASN A 102 2.89 -12.20 6.90
C ASN A 102 1.38 -12.37 6.77
N PHE A 103 0.68 -11.31 6.34
CA PHE A 103 -0.73 -11.33 5.95
C PHE A 103 -1.71 -11.86 7.03
N SER A 104 -1.38 -11.68 8.31
CA SER A 104 -2.29 -12.07 9.41
C SER A 104 -3.19 -10.93 9.83
N SER A 105 -4.47 -11.21 10.10
CA SER A 105 -5.45 -10.26 10.66
C SER A 105 -5.87 -10.57 12.10
N GLY A 106 -5.14 -11.45 12.79
CA GLY A 106 -5.48 -11.96 14.12
C GLY A 106 -4.49 -11.57 15.21
N CYS A 107 -4.50 -12.33 16.31
CA CYS A 107 -3.57 -12.17 17.41
C CYS A 107 -2.77 -13.46 17.66
N PHE A 108 -1.48 -13.34 18.02
CA PHE A 108 -0.61 -14.47 18.40
C PHE A 108 -0.42 -15.55 17.32
N ASN A 109 -0.36 -15.16 16.04
CA ASN A 109 -0.11 -16.12 14.95
C ASN A 109 1.38 -16.25 14.66
N THR A 110 1.84 -17.47 14.34
CA THR A 110 3.25 -17.73 13.95
C THR A 110 3.37 -18.37 12.58
N ALA A 111 2.25 -18.53 11.87
CA ALA A 111 2.16 -19.07 10.53
C ALA A 111 1.10 -18.26 9.78
N GLU A 112 1.31 -18.07 8.48
CA GLU A 112 0.36 -17.34 7.64
C GLU A 112 -1.01 -18.03 7.68
N PRO A 113 -2.08 -17.30 8.03
CA PRO A 113 -3.40 -17.90 8.16
C PRO A 113 -3.96 -18.32 6.80
N LYS A 114 -4.84 -19.31 6.84
CA LYS A 114 -5.61 -19.72 5.67
C LYS A 114 -6.67 -18.67 5.35
N ILE A 115 -6.89 -18.44 4.05
CA ILE A 115 -7.81 -17.41 3.60
C ILE A 115 -9.19 -17.98 3.27
N TYR A 116 -10.21 -17.12 3.38
CA TYR A 116 -11.54 -17.44 2.89
C TYR A 116 -11.59 -17.33 1.37
N MET A 117 -12.10 -18.37 0.73
CA MET A 117 -12.46 -18.37 -0.69
C MET A 117 -13.89 -18.87 -0.81
N PHE A 118 -14.73 -18.14 -1.55
CA PHE A 118 -16.14 -18.46 -1.72
C PHE A 118 -16.88 -18.68 -0.39
N ASN A 119 -16.69 -17.73 0.54
CA ASN A 119 -17.30 -17.71 1.87
C ASN A 119 -16.97 -18.92 2.77
N LYS A 120 -15.91 -19.68 2.44
CA LYS A 120 -15.43 -20.83 3.22
C LYS A 120 -13.92 -20.76 3.42
N ILE A 121 -13.44 -21.26 4.56
CA ILE A 121 -12.00 -21.38 4.79
C ILE A 121 -11.40 -22.33 3.75
N SER A 122 -10.29 -21.93 3.15
CA SER A 122 -9.57 -22.75 2.16
C SER A 122 -8.32 -23.37 2.76
N ASP A 123 -7.65 -24.25 2.00
CA ASP A 123 -6.32 -24.75 2.35
C ASP A 123 -5.19 -23.82 1.85
N TRP A 124 -5.52 -22.68 1.23
CA TRP A 124 -4.54 -21.73 0.70
C TRP A 124 -4.27 -20.59 1.68
N THR A 125 -3.04 -20.12 1.71
CA THR A 125 -2.67 -18.83 2.30
C THR A 125 -2.87 -17.69 1.29
N TYR A 126 -2.66 -16.44 1.71
CA TYR A 126 -2.70 -15.31 0.80
C TYR A 126 -1.53 -15.36 -0.19
N SER A 127 -0.35 -15.79 0.28
CA SER A 127 0.82 -16.04 -0.58
C SER A 127 0.53 -17.10 -1.64
N ASP A 128 -0.14 -18.20 -1.30
CA ASP A 128 -0.52 -19.23 -2.28
C ASP A 128 -1.43 -18.64 -3.37
N TRP A 129 -2.40 -17.81 -2.98
CA TRP A 129 -3.26 -17.09 -3.91
C TRP A 129 -2.47 -16.16 -4.84
N MET A 130 -1.64 -15.28 -4.27
CA MET A 130 -0.88 -14.28 -5.05
C MET A 130 0.07 -14.90 -6.07
N HIS A 131 0.61 -16.09 -5.78
CA HIS A 131 1.51 -16.81 -6.68
C HIS A 131 0.79 -17.82 -7.60
N SER A 132 -0.56 -17.89 -7.56
CA SER A 132 -1.33 -18.81 -8.39
C SER A 132 -1.57 -18.27 -9.81
N ASP A 133 -1.60 -19.18 -10.79
CA ASP A 133 -1.97 -18.84 -12.17
C ASP A 133 -3.38 -18.24 -12.25
N ALA A 134 -4.30 -18.70 -11.39
CA ALA A 134 -5.66 -18.17 -11.33
C ALA A 134 -5.67 -16.69 -10.94
N HIS A 135 -4.88 -16.29 -9.93
CA HIS A 135 -4.73 -14.88 -9.56
C HIS A 135 -4.15 -14.06 -10.70
N PHE A 136 -3.10 -14.56 -11.37
CA PHE A 136 -2.52 -13.89 -12.52
C PHE A 136 -3.55 -13.67 -13.64
N LEU A 137 -4.36 -14.67 -13.97
CA LEU A 137 -5.42 -14.55 -14.98
C LEU A 137 -6.50 -13.55 -14.54
N LEU A 138 -6.97 -13.65 -13.31
CA LEU A 138 -8.02 -12.78 -12.77
C LEU A 138 -7.57 -11.32 -12.64
N SER A 139 -6.28 -11.07 -12.38
CA SER A 139 -5.72 -9.71 -12.35
C SER A 139 -5.82 -8.99 -13.71
N GLN A 140 -5.96 -9.73 -14.81
CA GLN A 140 -6.12 -9.18 -16.17
C GLN A 140 -7.55 -8.76 -16.50
N ILE A 141 -8.55 -9.11 -15.67
CA ILE A 141 -9.94 -8.62 -15.83
C ILE A 141 -9.96 -7.08 -15.74
N MET A 142 -9.10 -6.50 -14.90
CA MET A 142 -9.14 -5.10 -14.49
C MET A 142 -8.29 -4.17 -15.36
N ASP A 143 -8.45 -4.24 -16.68
CA ASP A 143 -8.19 -3.06 -17.53
C ASP A 143 -9.39 -2.09 -17.37
N SER A 144 -9.40 -1.43 -16.20
CA SER A 144 -10.55 -0.92 -15.44
C SER A 144 -11.63 -0.08 -16.16
N GLU A 145 -12.80 -0.02 -15.51
CA GLU A 145 -13.93 0.88 -15.78
C GLU A 145 -13.56 2.38 -15.82
N ILE A 146 -12.36 2.76 -15.37
CA ILE A 146 -11.86 4.13 -15.42
C ILE A 146 -10.40 4.09 -15.89
N LYS A 147 -10.17 4.36 -17.17
CA LYS A 147 -8.82 4.44 -17.71
C LYS A 147 -8.28 5.85 -17.57
N CYS A 148 -7.02 5.95 -17.15
CA CYS A 148 -6.28 7.19 -17.27
C CYS A 148 -6.04 7.44 -18.77
N ARG A 149 -6.57 8.54 -19.29
CA ARG A 149 -6.30 8.99 -20.64
C ARG A 149 -5.23 10.07 -20.58
N TRP A 150 -4.04 9.71 -21.01
CA TRP A 150 -2.89 10.61 -21.06
C TRP A 150 -3.09 11.70 -22.11
N LEU A 151 -2.61 12.91 -21.81
CA LEU A 151 -2.75 14.07 -22.70
C LEU A 151 -2.20 13.83 -24.12
N GLU A 152 -1.18 12.98 -24.22
CA GLU A 152 -0.53 12.56 -25.47
C GLU A 152 -1.47 11.72 -26.36
N ASP A 153 -2.35 10.94 -25.75
CA ASP A 153 -3.32 10.04 -26.41
C ASP A 153 -4.73 10.66 -26.53
N MET A 154 -4.92 11.91 -26.08
CA MET A 154 -6.20 12.62 -26.15
C MET A 154 -6.49 13.14 -27.56
N THR A 155 -7.73 12.97 -28.01
CA THR A 155 -8.22 13.66 -29.22
C THR A 155 -8.36 15.17 -28.98
N ASP A 156 -8.44 15.96 -30.04
CA ASP A 156 -8.62 17.41 -29.92
C ASP A 156 -9.90 17.79 -29.17
N ASP A 157 -11.00 17.05 -29.39
CA ASP A 157 -12.26 17.23 -28.66
C ASP A 157 -12.12 16.91 -27.16
N GLU A 158 -11.32 15.89 -26.82
CA GLU A 158 -11.04 15.53 -25.43
C GLU A 158 -10.23 16.62 -24.72
N LYS A 159 -9.28 17.25 -25.43
CA LYS A 159 -8.50 18.37 -24.89
C LYS A 159 -9.35 19.62 -24.63
N VAL A 160 -10.39 19.85 -25.44
CA VAL A 160 -11.35 20.95 -25.25
C VAL A 160 -12.28 20.68 -24.08
N THR A 161 -12.73 19.44 -23.90
CA THR A 161 -13.70 19.06 -22.87
C THR A 161 -13.07 18.77 -21.50
N HIS A 162 -11.78 18.49 -21.45
CA HIS A 162 -11.00 18.24 -20.23
C HIS A 162 -9.75 19.13 -20.14
N PRO A 163 -9.91 20.46 -20.05
CA PRO A 163 -8.78 21.38 -19.96
C PRO A 163 -7.92 21.18 -18.71
N GLU A 164 -8.45 20.58 -17.64
CA GLU A 164 -7.72 20.19 -16.44
C GLU A 164 -6.54 19.25 -16.74
N ALA A 165 -6.67 18.42 -17.79
CA ALA A 165 -5.63 17.49 -18.24
C ALA A 165 -4.35 18.20 -18.69
N ALA A 166 -4.42 19.49 -19.07
CA ALA A 166 -3.23 20.28 -19.39
C ALA A 166 -2.35 20.53 -18.16
N VAL A 167 -2.92 20.52 -16.95
CA VAL A 167 -2.21 20.71 -15.68
C VAL A 167 -1.84 19.36 -15.05
N THR A 168 -2.76 18.39 -15.09
CA THR A 168 -2.57 17.06 -14.47
C THR A 168 -1.86 16.05 -15.36
N GLY A 169 -1.68 16.35 -16.66
CA GLY A 169 -1.07 15.46 -17.66
C GLY A 169 -1.99 14.32 -18.13
N SER A 170 -3.18 14.19 -17.57
CA SER A 170 -4.16 13.15 -17.89
C SER A 170 -5.53 13.47 -17.30
N TYR A 171 -6.57 12.75 -17.73
CA TYR A 171 -7.85 12.71 -17.03
C TYR A 171 -8.39 11.29 -16.91
N LEU A 172 -9.25 11.07 -15.93
CA LEU A 172 -9.91 9.78 -15.71
C LEU A 172 -11.11 9.66 -16.64
N LYS A 173 -11.00 8.77 -17.63
CA LYS A 173 -12.09 8.46 -18.55
C LYS A 173 -12.79 7.19 -18.10
N LYS A 174 -14.09 7.31 -17.79
CA LYS A 174 -14.93 6.13 -17.60
C LYS A 174 -15.00 5.32 -18.89
N SER A 175 -14.69 4.04 -18.81
CA SER A 175 -14.94 3.04 -19.84
C SER A 175 -16.44 3.02 -20.16
N GLN A 176 -16.77 2.76 -21.42
CA GLN A 176 -18.16 2.62 -21.87
C GLN A 176 -18.77 1.27 -21.48
N PHE A 177 -17.96 0.34 -20.98
CA PHE A 177 -18.37 -1.01 -20.61
C PHE A 177 -18.51 -1.13 -19.10
N SER A 178 -19.59 -1.76 -18.66
CA SER A 178 -19.77 -2.21 -17.28
C SER A 178 -18.74 -3.29 -16.92
N ASN A 179 -18.39 -3.40 -15.62
CA ASN A 179 -17.50 -4.46 -15.12
C ASN A 179 -17.90 -5.87 -15.61
N THR A 180 -19.21 -6.13 -15.77
CA THR A 180 -19.73 -7.40 -16.29
C THR A 180 -19.40 -7.64 -17.76
N GLU A 181 -19.47 -6.63 -18.62
CA GLU A 181 -19.12 -6.75 -20.05
C GLU A 181 -17.61 -6.96 -20.26
N CYS A 182 -16.79 -6.31 -19.43
CA CYS A 182 -15.34 -6.55 -19.40
C CYS A 182 -15.02 -7.98 -18.98
N CYS A 183 -15.66 -8.49 -17.92
CA CYS A 183 -15.50 -9.87 -17.46
C CYS A 183 -15.90 -10.87 -18.55
N ALA A 184 -17.05 -10.69 -19.20
CA ALA A 184 -17.51 -11.57 -20.27
C ALA A 184 -16.56 -11.58 -21.48
N THR A 185 -16.10 -10.39 -21.90
CA THR A 185 -15.15 -10.26 -23.01
C THR A 185 -13.81 -10.93 -22.68
N TRP A 186 -13.30 -10.72 -21.47
CA TRP A 186 -12.08 -11.37 -20.98
C TRP A 186 -12.25 -12.89 -20.95
N TRP A 187 -13.34 -13.39 -20.36
CA TRP A 187 -13.61 -14.82 -20.23
C TRP A 187 -13.70 -15.52 -21.60
N SER A 188 -14.30 -14.88 -22.60
CA SER A 188 -14.38 -15.42 -23.97
C SER A 188 -13.02 -15.60 -24.65
N LYS A 189 -11.99 -14.85 -24.23
CA LYS A 189 -10.64 -14.91 -24.79
C LYS A 189 -9.77 -16.00 -24.16
N LEU A 190 -10.17 -16.50 -23.00
CA LEU A 190 -9.41 -17.53 -22.30
C LEU A 190 -9.53 -18.89 -22.99
N SER A 191 -8.43 -19.63 -23.02
CA SER A 191 -8.40 -21.02 -23.41
C SER A 191 -9.11 -21.91 -22.39
N LYS A 192 -9.50 -23.12 -22.81
CA LYS A 192 -10.12 -24.12 -21.91
C LYS A 192 -9.24 -24.44 -20.69
N ASN A 193 -7.92 -24.47 -20.88
CA ASN A 193 -6.97 -24.72 -19.79
C ASN A 193 -6.96 -23.58 -18.78
N GLU A 194 -6.96 -22.33 -19.24
CA GLU A 194 -6.99 -21.15 -18.37
C GLU A 194 -8.30 -21.05 -17.58
N LYS A 195 -9.44 -21.30 -18.23
CA LYS A 195 -10.73 -21.39 -17.54
C LYS A 195 -10.71 -22.49 -16.47
N SER A 196 -10.14 -23.65 -16.80
CA SER A 196 -9.99 -24.77 -15.85
C SER A 196 -9.13 -24.40 -14.64
N LEU A 197 -8.06 -23.62 -14.82
CA LEU A 197 -7.22 -23.15 -13.71
C LEU A 197 -8.04 -22.31 -12.74
N ILE A 198 -8.83 -21.36 -13.26
CA ILE A 198 -9.70 -20.51 -12.45
C ILE A 198 -10.77 -21.32 -11.72
N MET A 199 -11.39 -22.31 -12.38
CA MET A 199 -12.41 -23.17 -11.76
C MET A 199 -11.84 -24.19 -10.76
N SER A 200 -10.50 -24.35 -10.71
CA SER A 200 -9.82 -25.29 -9.80
C SER A 200 -9.35 -24.66 -8.49
N ILE A 201 -9.58 -23.36 -8.29
CA ILE A 201 -9.24 -22.70 -7.03
C ILE A 201 -10.07 -23.28 -5.86
N PRO A 202 -9.55 -23.22 -4.63
CA PRO A 202 -10.25 -23.77 -3.48
C PRO A 202 -11.66 -23.21 -3.31
N ASN A 203 -12.59 -24.10 -2.93
CA ASN A 203 -13.99 -23.77 -2.66
C ASN A 203 -14.75 -23.14 -3.84
N PHE A 204 -14.26 -23.23 -5.08
CA PHE A 204 -14.89 -22.60 -6.24
C PHE A 204 -16.40 -22.86 -6.28
N ASP A 205 -17.16 -21.76 -6.27
CA ASP A 205 -18.62 -21.77 -6.34
C ASP A 205 -19.06 -20.93 -7.52
N LYS A 206 -19.63 -21.59 -8.53
CA LYS A 206 -20.06 -20.94 -9.77
C LYS A 206 -21.14 -19.88 -9.56
N TYR A 207 -21.99 -20.02 -8.55
CA TYR A 207 -23.06 -19.04 -8.30
C TYR A 207 -22.48 -17.76 -7.72
N ILE A 208 -21.57 -17.89 -6.75
CA ILE A 208 -20.84 -16.75 -6.20
C ILE A 208 -19.93 -16.13 -7.26
N PHE A 209 -19.27 -16.95 -8.09
CA PHE A 209 -18.45 -16.45 -9.19
C PHE A 209 -19.28 -15.63 -10.19
N LYS A 210 -20.47 -16.12 -10.56
CA LYS A 210 -21.43 -15.40 -11.41
C LYS A 210 -21.96 -14.13 -10.73
N GLU A 211 -22.22 -14.16 -9.43
CA GLU A 211 -22.66 -12.98 -8.67
C GLU A 211 -21.59 -11.87 -8.69
N ILE A 212 -20.31 -12.22 -8.54
CA ILE A 212 -19.20 -11.27 -8.49
C ILE A 212 -18.80 -10.78 -9.89
N THR A 213 -18.72 -11.68 -10.87
CA THR A 213 -18.15 -11.38 -12.21
C THR A 213 -19.19 -11.22 -13.30
N GLY A 214 -20.40 -11.71 -13.09
CA GLY A 214 -21.44 -11.84 -14.11
C GLY A 214 -21.22 -12.97 -15.12
N ILE A 215 -20.17 -13.78 -14.98
CA ILE A 215 -19.86 -14.89 -15.89
C ILE A 215 -20.63 -16.15 -15.47
N ASP A 216 -21.37 -16.74 -16.40
CA ASP A 216 -21.91 -18.09 -16.25
C ASP A 216 -20.94 -19.11 -16.85
N VAL A 217 -20.34 -19.95 -16.01
CA VAL A 217 -19.35 -20.95 -16.44
C VAL A 217 -19.99 -22.20 -17.07
N ASP A 218 -21.31 -22.38 -16.94
CA ASP A 218 -22.03 -23.51 -17.55
C ASP A 218 -22.51 -23.21 -18.98
N GLU A 219 -22.48 -21.94 -19.41
CA GLU A 219 -22.98 -21.48 -20.72
C GLU A 219 -21.92 -21.52 -21.86
N ASP A 220 -20.72 -22.04 -21.58
CA ASP A 220 -19.56 -22.12 -22.50
C ASP A 220 -19.36 -23.47 -23.23
#